data_AF-A0A9D7IYK1-F1
#
_entry.id   AF-A0A9D7IYK1-F1
#
_cell.length_a   1.000
_cell.length_b   1.000
_cell.length_c   1.000
_cell.angle_alpha   90.00
_cell.angle_beta   90.00
_cell.angle_gamma   90.00
#
_symmetry.space_group_name_H-M   'P 1'
#
loop_
_entity.id
_entity.type
_entity.pdbx_description
1 polymer ?
#
loop_
_entity_poly.entity_id
_entity_poly.type
_entity_poly.pdbx_seq_one_letter_code
_entity_poly.pdbx_strand_id
1 'polypeptide(L)'
;MRLPTEAEWEYAAWAGAKTTYPWGDDPAAGAGYANLADLSHEKKFPWANVLFPFDDGAATLSPVGAYKPNAWGLKGDRSATWRSGRRTPTPNTRRTGQTSHPSWETV
;
A
#
# COMPACT_ATOMS: atom_id res chain seq x y z
N MET A 1 9.76 17.34 16.76
CA MET A 1 9.12 16.64 15.62
C MET A 1 10.07 15.57 15.12
N ARG A 2 9.59 14.35 14.81
CA ARG A 2 10.41 13.25 14.30
C ARG A 2 9.74 12.61 13.08
N LEU A 3 10.51 11.86 12.29
CA LEU A 3 9.94 11.01 11.24
C LEU A 3 9.19 9.82 11.86
N PRO A 4 8.10 9.36 11.23
CA PRO A 4 7.49 8.10 11.61
C PRO A 4 8.46 6.95 11.32
N THR A 5 8.40 5.92 12.15
CA THR A 5 8.96 4.61 11.80
C THR A 5 8.17 3.98 10.64
N GLU A 6 8.73 2.98 9.98
CA GLU A 6 8.03 2.22 8.92
C GLU A 6 6.71 1.64 9.43
N ALA A 7 6.71 1.03 10.63
CA ALA A 7 5.52 0.46 11.23
C ALA A 7 4.44 1.50 11.55
N GLU A 8 4.83 2.68 12.05
CA GLU A 8 3.89 3.78 12.31
C GLU A 8 3.34 4.37 11.03
N TRP A 9 4.17 4.51 9.99
CA TRP A 9 3.74 4.97 8.69
C TRP A 9 2.76 3.97 8.06
N GLU A 10 3.06 2.68 8.09
CA GLU A 10 2.16 1.63 7.58
C GLU A 10 0.83 1.65 8.35
N TYR A 11 0.88 1.68 9.69
CA TYR A 11 -0.34 1.72 10.51
C TYR A 11 -1.23 2.92 10.16
N ALA A 12 -0.64 4.11 10.02
CA ALA A 12 -1.35 5.32 9.60
C ALA A 12 -1.84 5.26 8.15
N ALA A 13 -1.07 4.69 7.22
CA ALA A 13 -1.42 4.56 5.81
C ALA A 13 -2.59 3.60 5.60
N TRP A 14 -2.61 2.48 6.34
CA TRP A 14 -3.66 1.48 6.28
C TRP A 14 -4.93 1.91 7.03
N ALA A 15 -4.82 2.72 8.08
CA ALA A 15 -5.96 3.25 8.85
C ALA A 15 -7.01 2.19 9.23
N GLY A 16 -6.54 0.98 9.58
CA GLY A 16 -7.38 -0.16 9.96
C GLY A 16 -7.88 -1.04 8.80
N ALA A 17 -7.55 -0.73 7.54
CA ALA A 17 -7.86 -1.59 6.41
C ALA A 17 -7.08 -2.92 6.50
N LYS A 18 -7.80 -4.03 6.25
CA LYS A 18 -7.27 -5.40 6.23
C LYS A 18 -7.27 -6.01 4.81
N THR A 19 -7.57 -5.18 3.82
CA THR A 19 -7.69 -5.52 2.40
C THR A 19 -6.32 -5.47 1.72
N THR A 20 -6.28 -5.90 0.46
CA THR A 20 -5.06 -5.92 -0.36
C THR A 20 -4.54 -4.52 -0.68
N TYR A 21 -5.45 -3.56 -0.82
CA TYR A 21 -5.13 -2.14 -0.99
C TYR A 21 -5.87 -1.32 0.08
N PRO A 22 -5.42 -0.10 0.42
CA PRO A 22 -6.12 0.72 1.42
C PRO A 22 -7.50 1.22 0.95
N TRP A 23 -7.83 1.07 -0.34
CA TRP A 23 -9.17 1.36 -0.89
C TRP A 23 -10.05 0.10 -1.04
N GLY A 24 -9.53 -1.10 -0.79
CA GLY A 24 -10.26 -2.36 -0.94
C GLY A 24 -9.42 -3.47 -1.58
N ASP A 25 -10.07 -4.54 -2.01
CA ASP A 25 -9.41 -5.66 -2.70
C ASP A 25 -9.45 -5.55 -4.23
N ASP A 26 -10.29 -4.67 -4.76
CA ASP A 26 -10.40 -4.45 -6.20
C ASP A 26 -9.29 -3.48 -6.69
N PRO A 27 -8.35 -3.95 -7.54
CA PRO A 27 -7.33 -3.08 -8.11
C PRO A 27 -7.93 -1.99 -9.03
N ALA A 28 -9.11 -2.19 -9.62
CA ALA A 28 -9.76 -1.20 -10.49
C ALA A 28 -10.39 -0.03 -9.69
N ALA A 29 -10.63 -0.22 -8.39
CA ALA A 29 -11.26 0.77 -7.52
C ALA A 29 -10.29 1.85 -6.98
N GLY A 30 -9.03 1.86 -7.44
CA GLY A 30 -8.00 2.76 -6.95
C GLY A 30 -8.07 4.20 -7.48
N ALA A 31 -8.92 4.47 -8.47
CA ALA A 31 -9.06 5.81 -9.06
C ALA A 31 -9.37 6.87 -7.98
N GLY A 32 -8.54 7.92 -7.93
CA GLY A 32 -8.67 9.00 -6.96
C GLY A 32 -8.17 8.68 -5.54
N TYR A 33 -7.60 7.49 -5.31
CA TYR A 33 -6.99 7.12 -4.03
C TYR A 33 -5.46 7.18 -4.03
N ALA A 34 -4.81 6.97 -5.17
CA ALA A 34 -3.36 6.96 -5.29
C ALA A 34 -2.91 7.39 -6.68
N ASN A 35 -1.65 7.82 -6.77
CA ASN A 35 -0.93 8.00 -8.04
C ASN A 35 -0.20 6.70 -8.39
N LEU A 36 -0.63 5.98 -9.42
CA LEU A 36 -0.04 4.68 -9.79
C LEU A 36 0.24 4.58 -11.28
N ALA A 37 1.01 3.56 -11.66
CA ALA A 37 1.19 3.21 -13.07
C ALA A 37 -0.11 2.60 -13.62
N ASP A 38 -0.95 3.48 -14.16
CA ASP A 38 -2.31 3.21 -14.63
C ASP A 38 -2.53 3.74 -16.07
N LEU A 39 -3.76 3.74 -16.57
CA LEU A 39 -4.08 4.13 -17.95
C LEU A 39 -3.62 5.55 -18.32
N SER A 40 -3.53 6.48 -17.36
CA SER A 40 -3.00 7.82 -17.58
C SER A 40 -1.49 7.79 -17.86
N HIS A 41 -0.76 6.88 -17.19
CA HIS A 41 0.67 6.65 -17.36
C HIS A 41 0.97 6.00 -18.71
N GLU A 42 0.21 4.99 -19.11
CA GLU A 42 0.37 4.30 -20.40
C GLU A 42 0.24 5.26 -21.59
N LYS A 43 -0.72 6.20 -21.53
CA LYS A 43 -0.91 7.23 -22.57
C LYS A 43 0.35 8.05 -22.81
N LYS A 44 1.13 8.33 -21.76
CA LYS A 44 2.38 9.10 -21.84
C LYS A 44 3.60 8.23 -22.12
N PHE A 45 3.59 6.99 -21.63
CA PHE A 45 4.68 6.03 -21.78
C PHE A 45 4.14 4.70 -22.33
N PRO A 46 3.95 4.57 -23.65
CA PRO A 46 3.35 3.37 -24.26
C PRO A 46 4.16 2.08 -24.09
N TRP A 47 5.42 2.21 -23.67
CA TRP A 47 6.33 1.10 -23.37
C TRP A 47 6.26 0.66 -21.90
N ALA A 48 5.52 1.37 -21.05
CA ALA A 48 5.38 1.04 -19.65
C ALA A 48 4.33 -0.05 -19.46
N ASN A 49 4.65 -1.06 -18.65
CA ASN A 49 3.65 -2.02 -18.18
C ASN A 49 2.83 -1.36 -17.07
N VAL A 50 1.52 -1.24 -17.27
CA VAL A 50 0.58 -0.77 -16.24
C VAL A 50 -0.02 -1.95 -15.48
N LEU A 51 -0.10 -1.81 -14.16
CA LEU A 51 -0.59 -2.88 -13.27
C LEU A 51 -2.02 -2.60 -12.78
N PHE A 52 -2.48 -1.37 -12.91
CA PHE A 52 -3.77 -0.92 -12.38
C PHE A 52 -4.70 -0.51 -13.52
N PRO A 53 -5.86 -1.16 -13.68
CA PRO A 53 -6.79 -0.90 -14.78
C PRO A 53 -7.73 0.27 -14.46
N PHE A 54 -7.18 1.41 -14.06
CA PHE A 54 -7.94 2.65 -13.85
C PHE A 54 -7.20 3.88 -14.40
N ASP A 55 -7.82 5.05 -14.35
CA ASP A 55 -7.22 6.33 -14.77
C ASP A 55 -7.33 7.33 -13.61
N ASP A 56 -6.19 7.70 -13.03
CA ASP A 56 -6.06 8.71 -11.98
C ASP A 56 -5.81 10.14 -12.50
N GLY A 57 -5.70 10.31 -13.82
CA GLY A 57 -5.42 11.57 -14.50
C GLY A 57 -3.98 12.08 -14.34
N ALA A 58 -3.09 11.34 -13.69
CA ALA A 58 -1.75 11.78 -13.32
C ALA A 58 -0.65 10.84 -13.85
N ALA A 59 -0.22 11.05 -15.10
CA ALA A 59 0.79 10.21 -15.73
C ALA A 59 2.18 10.20 -15.06
N THR A 60 2.50 11.11 -14.13
CA THR A 60 3.78 11.10 -13.39
C THR A 60 3.61 11.52 -11.94
N LEU A 61 3.83 12.79 -11.60
CA LEU A 61 3.69 13.32 -10.25
C LEU A 61 2.33 14.02 -10.14
N SER A 62 1.74 13.99 -8.96
CA SER A 62 0.51 14.70 -8.63
C SER A 62 0.77 15.63 -7.44
N PRO A 63 0.02 16.73 -7.29
CA PRO A 63 0.15 17.60 -6.11
C PRO A 63 -0.17 16.86 -4.80
N VAL A 64 0.59 17.17 -3.75
CA VAL A 64 0.32 16.68 -2.39
C VAL A 64 -1.13 16.95 -2.00
N GLY A 65 -1.86 15.88 -1.70
CA GLY A 65 -3.23 15.96 -1.20
C GLY A 65 -4.31 16.01 -2.29
N ALA A 66 -3.96 15.73 -3.55
CA ALA A 66 -4.90 15.59 -4.66
C ALA A 66 -5.86 14.38 -4.51
N TYR A 67 -5.45 13.35 -3.76
CA TYR A 67 -6.19 12.11 -3.58
C TYR A 67 -7.10 12.12 -2.35
N LYS A 68 -8.10 11.24 -2.37
CA LYS A 68 -9.03 11.02 -1.26
C LYS A 68 -8.26 10.61 0.01
N PRO A 69 -8.64 11.13 1.18
CA PRO A 69 -8.05 10.68 2.43
C PRO A 69 -8.41 9.23 2.72
N ASN A 70 -7.57 8.54 3.51
CA ASN A 70 -7.96 7.28 4.12
C ASN A 70 -8.93 7.49 5.30
N ALA A 71 -9.33 6.40 5.98
CA ALA A 71 -10.31 6.44 7.06
C ALA A 71 -9.92 7.35 8.25
N TRP A 72 -8.65 7.72 8.39
CA TRP A 72 -8.16 8.63 9.44
C TRP A 72 -7.86 10.05 8.94
N GLY A 73 -8.26 10.37 7.70
CA GLY A 73 -8.06 11.71 7.15
C GLY A 73 -6.68 11.93 6.51
N LEU A 74 -5.79 10.93 6.50
CA LEU A 74 -4.47 11.06 5.90
C LEU A 74 -4.59 11.06 4.37
N LYS A 75 -4.13 12.15 3.76
CA LYS A 75 -3.95 12.25 2.31
C LYS A 75 -2.50 11.96 1.97
N GLY A 76 -2.25 11.08 1.01
CA GLY A 76 -0.90 10.76 0.58
C GLY A 76 -0.75 10.88 -0.93
N ASP A 77 0.42 11.33 -1.35
CA ASP A 77 0.96 11.01 -2.68
C ASP A 77 1.48 9.58 -2.59
N ARG A 78 0.60 8.61 -2.80
CA ARG A 78 0.98 7.19 -2.75
C ARG A 78 1.71 6.78 -4.03
N SER A 79 2.85 7.41 -4.32
CA SER A 79 3.77 6.97 -5.36
C SER A 79 4.44 5.67 -4.92
N ALA A 80 4.37 4.65 -5.77
CA ALA A 80 4.68 3.26 -5.47
C ALA A 80 6.10 3.01 -4.91
N THR A 81 6.20 2.74 -3.62
CA THR A 81 7.10 1.71 -3.08
C THR A 81 6.27 0.70 -2.31
N TRP A 82 5.40 -0.01 -3.04
CA TRP A 82 4.67 -1.15 -2.51
C TRP A 82 5.59 -2.36 -2.43
N ARG A 83 5.91 -2.80 -1.22
CA ARG A 83 6.39 -4.18 -1.01
C ARG A 83 5.17 -5.09 -1.07
N SER A 84 4.95 -5.72 -2.22
CA SER A 84 4.10 -6.92 -2.29
C SER A 84 4.69 -7.96 -1.35
N GLY A 85 4.01 -8.19 -0.24
CA GLY A 85 4.37 -9.23 0.69
C GLY A 85 3.76 -8.95 2.05
N ARG A 86 2.60 -9.59 2.31
CA ARG A 86 2.44 -10.22 3.64
C ARG A 86 3.80 -10.82 3.98
N ARG A 87 4.35 -10.55 5.17
CA ARG A 87 5.37 -11.45 5.72
C ARG A 87 4.72 -12.82 5.73
N THR A 88 4.90 -13.61 4.67
CA THR A 88 4.80 -15.04 4.76
C THR A 88 5.82 -15.38 5.83
N PRO A 89 5.41 -15.94 6.98
CA PRO A 89 6.38 -16.60 7.83
C PRO A 89 7.04 -17.62 6.91
N THR A 90 8.34 -17.48 6.66
CA THR A 90 9.11 -18.52 5.99
C THR A 90 8.76 -19.83 6.69
N PRO A 91 8.37 -20.89 5.96
CA PRO A 91 8.22 -22.21 6.57
C PRO A 91 9.58 -22.52 7.17
N ASN A 92 9.64 -22.58 8.50
CA ASN A 92 10.86 -22.82 9.23
C ASN A 92 11.33 -24.23 8.87
N THR A 93 12.24 -24.34 7.90
CA THR A 93 12.93 -25.59 7.60
C THR A 93 13.72 -25.94 8.84
N ARG A 94 13.20 -26.91 9.58
CA ARG A 94 13.67 -27.42 10.87
C ARG A 94 15.20 -27.35 10.98
N ARG A 95 15.68 -26.52 11.89
CA ARG A 95 16.88 -26.81 12.67
C ARG A 95 16.50 -26.74 14.15
N THR A 96 16.24 -27.94 14.68
CA THR A 96 16.33 -28.35 16.10
C THR A 96 16.74 -27.26 17.10
N GLY A 97 15.87 -26.98 18.08
CA GLY A 97 16.25 -26.33 19.34
C GLY A 97 15.29 -25.25 19.84
N GLN A 98 14.38 -25.64 20.75
CA GLN A 98 13.86 -24.89 21.91
C GLN A 98 13.26 -23.46 21.80
N THR A 99 11.99 -23.37 22.25
CA THR A 99 11.31 -22.31 23.06
C THR A 99 11.24 -20.88 22.50
N SER A 100 10.14 -20.14 22.48
CA SER A 100 8.95 -20.05 23.34
C SER A 100 7.85 -19.23 22.61
N HIS A 101 6.58 -19.46 22.95
CA HIS A 101 5.43 -18.71 22.42
C HIS A 101 5.40 -17.25 22.91
N PRO A 102 4.85 -16.34 22.11
CA PRO A 102 3.92 -15.35 22.68
C PRO A 102 2.57 -15.39 21.97
N SER A 103 1.55 -15.70 22.75
CA SER A 103 0.14 -15.46 22.46
C SER A 103 -0.15 -13.97 22.45
N TRP A 104 -1.06 -13.52 21.59
CA TRP A 104 -1.87 -12.34 21.89
C TRP A 104 -3.29 -12.61 21.40
N GLU A 105 -4.15 -12.99 22.34
CA GLU A 105 -5.57 -12.73 22.25
C GLU A 105 -5.81 -11.34 22.85
N THR A 106 -6.70 -10.60 22.20
CA THR A 106 -7.41 -9.37 22.60
C THR A 106 -7.33 -9.01 24.09
N VAL A 107 -6.63 -7.92 24.44
CA VAL A 107 -7.14 -6.63 24.99
C VAL A 107 -6.05 -5.57 24.76
#